data_AF-A0A4V6NMS6-F1
#
_entry.id   AF-A0A4V6NMS6-F1
#
_cell.length_a   1.000
_cell.length_b   1.000
_cell.length_c   1.000
_cell.angle_alpha   90.00
_cell.angle_beta   90.00
_cell.angle_gamma   90.00
#
_symmetry.space_group_name_H-M   'P 1'
#
loop_
_entity.id
_entity.type
_entity.pdbx_description
1 polymer ?
#
loop_
_entity_poly.entity_id
_entity_poly.type
_entity_poly.pdbx_seq_one_letter_code
_entity_poly.pdbx_strand_id
1 'polypeptide(L)'
;MRSIILKEIILSLVVFFAGLFVFRHLEVDIFTKWVYFSILLFVLFVISTLFVKYLIDSNKSWVALGFAGITFFCQIILLLILFIFLEPEETNHRIVAKVGVVSYLTFLGFDTFWKIKWLFPKS
;
A
#
# COMPACT_ATOMS: atom_id res chain seq x y z
N MET A 1 -5.11 -2.28 17.22
CA MET A 1 -5.31 -1.06 16.41
C MET A 1 -4.10 -0.11 16.45
N ARG A 2 -3.75 0.55 17.57
CA ARG A 2 -2.61 1.50 17.63
C ARG A 2 -1.30 0.90 17.10
N SER A 3 -0.99 -0.34 17.46
CA SER A 3 0.23 -1.03 16.98
C SER A 3 0.23 -1.32 15.47
N ILE A 4 -0.94 -1.46 14.81
CA ILE A 4 -1.01 -1.78 13.37
C ILE A 4 -0.91 -0.50 12.55
N ILE A 5 -1.66 0.53 12.92
CA ILE A 5 -1.58 1.86 12.29
C ILE A 5 -0.16 2.43 12.41
N LEU A 6 0.50 2.26 13.57
CA LEU A 6 1.89 2.70 13.73
C LEU A 6 2.83 1.99 12.74
N LYS A 7 2.62 0.68 12.50
CA LYS A 7 3.41 -0.07 11.53
C LYS A 7 3.14 0.37 10.10
N GLU A 8 1.90 0.70 9.75
CA GLU A 8 1.55 1.29 8.45
C GLU A 8 2.22 2.64 8.24
N ILE A 9 2.25 3.51 9.26
CA ILE A 9 2.96 4.80 9.21
C ILE A 9 4.45 4.58 8.97
N ILE A 10 5.09 3.70 9.76
CA ILE A 10 6.52 3.40 9.61
C ILE A 10 6.81 2.86 8.21
N LEU A 11 6.02 1.90 7.74
CA LEU A 11 6.20 1.32 6.41
C LEU A 11 6.04 2.38 5.32
N SER A 12 5.07 3.29 5.48
CA SER A 12 4.79 4.37 4.52
C SER A 12 5.96 5.34 4.42
N LEU A 13 6.52 5.72 5.56
CA LEU A 13 7.72 6.55 5.60
C LEU A 13 8.90 5.86 4.93
N VAL A 14 9.11 4.57 5.22
CA VAL A 14 10.21 3.79 4.60
C VAL A 14 10.06 3.76 3.09
N VAL A 15 8.88 3.46 2.55
CA VAL A 15 8.66 3.45 1.10
C VAL A 15 8.83 4.84 0.51
N PHE A 16 8.26 5.85 1.13
CA PHE A 16 8.39 7.23 0.67
C PHE A 16 9.87 7.63 0.52
N PHE A 17 10.67 7.49 1.58
CA PHE A 17 12.08 7.87 1.55
C PHE A 17 12.93 6.95 0.65
N ALA A 18 12.64 5.65 0.62
CA ALA A 18 13.37 4.72 -0.25
C ALA A 18 13.15 5.04 -1.72
N GLY A 19 11.91 5.31 -2.14
CA GLY A 19 11.63 5.70 -3.52
C GLY A 19 12.25 7.04 -3.89
N LEU A 20 12.20 8.04 -3.01
CA LEU A 20 12.87 9.32 -3.24
C LEU A 20 14.38 9.17 -3.41
N PHE A 21 15.02 8.32 -2.59
CA PHE A 21 16.43 8.02 -2.72
C PHE A 21 16.76 7.37 -4.08
N VAL A 22 15.96 6.39 -4.50
CA VAL A 22 16.14 5.70 -5.78
C VAL A 22 15.96 6.65 -6.96
N PHE A 23 14.91 7.46 -7.00
CA PHE A 23 14.68 8.38 -8.12
C PHE A 23 15.71 9.50 -8.19
N ARG A 24 16.17 10.01 -7.04
CA ARG A 24 17.28 10.97 -6.98
C ARG A 24 18.58 10.37 -7.51
N HIS A 25 18.87 9.12 -7.18
CA HIS A 25 20.07 8.44 -7.67
C HIS A 25 20.01 8.14 -9.17
N LEU A 26 18.81 7.92 -9.72
CA LEU A 26 18.59 7.62 -11.13
C LEU A 26 18.31 8.87 -11.98
N GLU A 27 18.42 10.08 -11.41
CA GLU A 27 18.17 11.37 -12.08
C GLU A 27 16.78 11.45 -12.75
N VAL A 28 15.77 10.78 -12.18
CA VAL A 28 14.40 10.78 -12.69
C VAL A 28 13.57 11.82 -11.94
N ASP A 29 13.09 12.86 -12.64
CA ASP A 29 12.26 13.91 -12.05
C ASP A 29 10.78 13.50 -11.95
N ILE A 30 10.45 12.76 -10.89
CA ILE A 30 9.07 12.34 -10.59
C ILE A 30 8.68 12.60 -9.13
N PHE A 31 9.31 13.59 -8.49
CA PHE A 31 9.13 13.85 -7.06
C PHE A 31 7.66 14.00 -6.67
N THR A 32 6.95 14.93 -7.33
CA THR A 32 5.54 15.24 -7.04
C THR A 32 4.64 14.03 -7.24
N LYS A 33 4.89 13.31 -8.33
CA LYS A 33 4.22 12.06 -8.64
C LYS A 33 4.48 11.07 -7.47
N TRP A 34 5.72 10.74 -7.15
CA TRP A 34 6.04 9.78 -6.09
C TRP A 34 5.41 10.12 -4.72
N VAL A 35 5.36 11.41 -4.38
CA VAL A 35 4.68 11.90 -3.17
C VAL A 35 3.20 11.53 -3.19
N TYR A 36 2.48 11.82 -4.29
CA TYR A 36 1.07 11.47 -4.42
C TYR A 36 0.85 9.96 -4.35
N PHE A 37 1.67 9.17 -5.04
CA PHE A 37 1.58 7.72 -4.98
C PHE A 37 1.74 7.21 -3.54
N SER A 38 2.75 7.68 -2.82
CA SER A 38 3.03 7.26 -1.44
C SER A 38 1.92 7.65 -0.47
N ILE A 39 1.39 8.88 -0.58
CA ILE A 39 0.27 9.34 0.26
C ILE A 39 -0.97 8.49 0.01
N LEU A 40 -1.30 8.25 -1.25
CA LEU A 40 -2.53 7.57 -1.61
C LEU A 40 -2.47 6.08 -1.25
N LEU A 41 -1.29 5.48 -1.37
CA LEU A 41 -1.00 4.15 -0.88
C LEU A 41 -1.21 4.07 0.65
N PHE A 42 -0.63 4.99 1.42
CA PHE A 42 -0.85 5.09 2.87
C PHE A 42 -2.34 5.20 3.23
N VAL A 43 -3.07 6.10 2.59
CA VAL A 43 -4.51 6.33 2.84
C VAL A 43 -5.32 5.05 2.60
N LEU A 44 -5.09 4.34 1.49
CA LEU A 44 -5.79 3.10 1.19
C LEU A 44 -5.52 2.01 2.23
N PHE A 45 -4.28 1.88 2.68
CA PHE A 45 -3.91 0.89 3.69
C PHE A 45 -4.54 1.19 5.05
N VAL A 46 -4.54 2.46 5.47
CA VAL A 46 -5.24 2.90 6.69
C VAL A 46 -6.74 2.64 6.59
N ILE A 47 -7.39 3.01 5.48
CA ILE A 47 -8.82 2.75 5.26
C ILE A 47 -9.12 1.26 5.34
N SER A 48 -8.31 0.42 4.68
CA SER A 48 -8.43 -1.03 4.75
C SER A 48 -8.34 -1.53 6.19
N THR A 49 -7.40 -1.01 6.99
CA THR A 49 -7.25 -1.38 8.41
C THR A 49 -8.43 -0.96 9.27
N LEU A 50 -8.95 0.24 9.06
CA LEU A 50 -10.15 0.73 9.74
C LEU A 50 -11.36 -0.15 9.39
N PHE A 51 -11.50 -0.54 8.14
CA PHE A 51 -12.57 -1.44 7.68
C PHE A 51 -12.45 -2.84 8.29
N VAL A 52 -11.24 -3.42 8.30
CA VAL A 52 -10.99 -4.71 8.96
C VAL A 52 -11.32 -4.64 10.44
N LYS A 53 -10.96 -3.55 11.12
CA LYS A 53 -11.35 -3.34 12.51
C LYS A 53 -12.87 -3.39 12.68
N TYR A 54 -13.58 -2.61 11.86
CA TYR A 54 -15.03 -2.53 11.91
C TYR A 54 -15.68 -3.91 11.72
N LEU A 55 -15.15 -4.73 10.81
CA LEU A 55 -15.61 -6.10 10.61
C LEU A 55 -15.40 -6.99 11.85
N ILE A 56 -14.20 -6.93 12.44
CA ILE A 56 -13.88 -7.68 13.68
C ILE A 56 -14.86 -7.32 14.79
N ASP A 57 -15.15 -6.03 14.94
CA ASP A 57 -16.02 -5.50 16.00
C ASP A 57 -17.50 -5.83 15.73
N SER A 58 -17.93 -5.97 14.47
CA SER A 58 -19.34 -6.17 14.09
C SER A 58 -19.78 -7.64 14.05
N ASN A 59 -19.01 -8.53 13.42
CA ASN A 59 -19.37 -9.95 13.32
C ASN A 59 -18.16 -10.82 12.92
N LYS A 60 -17.70 -11.68 13.84
CA LYS A 60 -16.53 -12.56 13.65
C LYS A 60 -16.67 -13.57 12.51
N SER A 61 -17.89 -13.95 12.12
CA SER A 61 -18.10 -15.01 11.13
C SER A 61 -17.73 -14.62 9.69
N TRP A 62 -17.87 -13.34 9.34
CA TRP A 62 -17.65 -12.85 7.96
C TRP A 62 -16.34 -12.08 7.80
N VAL A 63 -15.53 -11.96 8.86
CA VAL A 63 -14.34 -11.11 8.87
C VAL A 63 -13.33 -11.53 7.81
N ALA A 64 -13.12 -12.83 7.62
CA ALA A 64 -12.19 -13.33 6.60
C ALA A 64 -12.65 -12.98 5.18
N LEU A 65 -13.95 -13.14 4.89
CA LEU A 65 -14.52 -12.78 3.59
C LEU A 65 -14.46 -11.26 3.35
N GLY A 66 -14.83 -10.47 4.36
CA GLY A 66 -14.79 -9.01 4.28
C GLY A 66 -13.36 -8.48 4.15
N PHE A 67 -12.38 -9.10 4.82
CA PHE A 67 -10.95 -8.81 4.65
C PHE A 67 -10.48 -9.12 3.23
N ALA A 68 -10.84 -10.28 2.67
CA ALA A 68 -10.50 -10.61 1.29
C ALA A 68 -11.13 -9.61 0.30
N GLY A 69 -12.39 -9.24 0.50
CA GLY A 69 -13.11 -8.28 -0.33
C GLY A 69 -12.48 -6.89 -0.32
N ILE A 70 -12.19 -6.33 0.87
CA ILE A 70 -11.57 -4.99 0.95
C ILE A 70 -10.14 -5.00 0.41
N THR A 71 -9.39 -6.09 0.62
CA THR A 71 -8.04 -6.23 0.09
C THR A 71 -8.10 -6.24 -1.43
N PHE A 72 -8.95 -7.08 -2.02
CA PHE A 72 -9.15 -7.14 -3.47
C PHE A 72 -9.56 -5.78 -4.05
N PHE A 73 -10.47 -5.05 -3.39
CA PHE A 73 -10.87 -3.72 -3.81
C PHE A 73 -9.71 -2.72 -3.77
N CYS A 74 -8.92 -2.70 -2.69
CA CYS A 74 -7.73 -1.85 -2.59
C CYS A 74 -6.69 -2.21 -3.65
N GLN A 75 -6.53 -3.49 -3.99
CA GLN A 75 -5.65 -3.97 -5.06
C GLN A 75 -6.06 -3.43 -6.43
N ILE A 76 -7.35 -3.47 -6.76
CA ILE A 76 -7.85 -2.89 -8.02
C ILE A 76 -7.55 -1.40 -8.07
N ILE A 77 -7.86 -0.66 -6.99
CA ILE A 77 -7.59 0.78 -6.94
C ILE A 77 -6.10 1.04 -7.12
N LEU A 78 -5.23 0.34 -6.38
CA LEU A 78 -3.78 0.51 -6.46
C LEU A 78 -3.23 0.21 -7.85
N LEU A 79 -3.73 -0.81 -8.54
CA LEU A 79 -3.38 -1.09 -9.92
C LEU A 79 -3.80 0.05 -10.86
N LEU A 80 -5.02 0.57 -10.73
CA LEU A 80 -5.50 1.70 -11.54
C LEU A 80 -4.63 2.94 -11.33
N ILE A 81 -4.27 3.25 -10.08
CA ILE A 81 -3.38 4.36 -9.76
C ILE A 81 -2.01 4.15 -10.38
N LEU A 82 -1.48 2.93 -10.32
CA LEU A 82 -0.21 2.57 -10.93
C LEU A 82 -0.27 2.80 -12.44
N PHE A 83 -1.34 2.39 -13.12
CA PHE A 83 -1.56 2.67 -14.55
C PHE A 83 -1.65 4.16 -14.89
N ILE A 84 -2.35 4.95 -14.08
CA ILE A 84 -2.40 6.41 -14.26
C ILE A 84 -1.01 7.02 -14.08
N PHE A 85 -0.22 6.51 -13.13
CA PHE A 85 1.13 6.96 -12.83
C PHE A 85 2.17 6.62 -13.87
N LEU A 86 1.94 5.53 -14.61
CA LEU A 86 2.91 4.96 -15.50
C LEU A 86 3.18 5.87 -16.71
N GLU A 87 2.28 6.80 -17.08
CA GLU A 87 2.42 7.75 -18.20
C GLU A 87 3.33 7.18 -19.31
N PRO A 88 2.85 6.15 -20.05
CA PRO A 88 3.70 5.24 -20.83
C PRO A 88 4.52 5.91 -21.94
N GLU A 89 4.26 7.18 -22.22
CA GLU A 89 4.95 8.03 -23.19
C GLU A 89 6.22 8.70 -22.63
N GLU A 90 6.45 8.70 -21.32
CA GLU A 90 7.67 9.25 -20.72
C GLU A 90 8.88 8.30 -20.85
N THR A 91 10.03 8.86 -21.20
CA THR A 91 11.31 8.14 -21.44
C THR A 91 11.75 7.27 -20.25
N ASN A 92 11.34 7.64 -19.03
CA ASN A 92 11.68 6.95 -17.78
C ASN A 92 10.61 5.98 -17.26
N HIS A 93 9.51 5.81 -17.99
CA HIS A 93 8.35 4.98 -17.62
C HIS A 93 8.75 3.61 -17.06
N ARG A 94 9.69 2.91 -17.71
CA ARG A 94 10.08 1.55 -17.31
C ARG A 94 10.73 1.48 -15.93
N ILE A 95 11.46 2.51 -15.53
CA ILE A 95 12.13 2.59 -14.22
C ILE A 95 11.07 2.89 -13.16
N VAL A 96 10.24 3.91 -13.40
CA VAL A 96 9.14 4.31 -12.51
C VAL A 96 8.19 3.14 -12.28
N ALA A 97 7.87 2.39 -13.33
CA ALA A 97 7.05 1.19 -13.26
C ALA A 97 7.60 0.15 -12.30
N LYS A 98 8.87 -0.20 -12.47
CA LYS A 98 9.51 -1.22 -11.65
C LYS A 98 9.55 -0.80 -10.19
N VAL A 99 9.98 0.43 -9.92
CA VAL A 99 10.11 0.93 -8.54
C VAL A 99 8.73 1.04 -7.89
N GLY A 100 7.72 1.55 -8.61
CA GLY A 100 6.34 1.66 -8.14
C GLY A 100 5.71 0.29 -7.86
N VAL A 101 5.82 -0.66 -8.79
CA VAL A 101 5.30 -2.03 -8.62
C VAL A 101 5.98 -2.75 -7.48
N VAL A 102 7.31 -2.70 -7.37
CA VAL A 102 8.05 -3.34 -6.28
C VAL A 102 7.62 -2.76 -4.94
N SER A 103 7.56 -1.42 -4.84
CA SER A 103 7.16 -0.74 -3.60
C SER A 103 5.74 -1.12 -3.19
N TYR A 104 4.81 -1.16 -4.15
CA TYR A 104 3.44 -1.61 -3.95
C TYR A 104 3.35 -3.05 -3.44
N LEU A 105 4.02 -3.99 -4.10
CA LEU A 105 3.98 -5.41 -3.73
C LEU A 105 4.61 -5.64 -2.36
N THR A 106 5.72 -4.95 -2.05
CA THR A 106 6.32 -4.98 -0.71
C THR A 106 5.32 -4.49 0.34
N PHE A 107 4.65 -3.38 0.08
CA PHE A 107 3.66 -2.84 1.00
C PHE A 107 2.50 -3.77 1.26
N LEU A 108 1.93 -4.31 0.19
CA LEU A 108 0.84 -5.26 0.24
C LEU A 108 1.22 -6.50 1.06
N GLY A 109 2.42 -7.04 0.85
CA GLY A 109 2.90 -8.21 1.58
C GLY A 109 2.96 -7.96 3.08
N PHE A 110 3.57 -6.85 3.50
CA PHE A 110 3.68 -6.49 4.93
C PHE A 110 2.32 -6.19 5.57
N ASP A 111 1.48 -5.42 4.89
CA ASP A 111 0.14 -5.07 5.37
C ASP A 111 -0.74 -6.31 5.54
N THR A 112 -0.79 -7.15 4.49
CA THR A 112 -1.54 -8.41 4.50
C THR A 112 -1.04 -9.32 5.62
N PHE A 113 0.28 -9.47 5.76
CA PHE A 113 0.88 -10.28 6.82
C PHE A 113 0.47 -9.80 8.21
N TRP A 114 0.52 -8.49 8.49
CA TRP A 114 0.14 -7.95 9.79
C TRP A 114 -1.36 -8.08 10.07
N LYS A 115 -2.21 -7.87 9.06
CA LYS A 115 -3.66 -8.02 9.18
C LYS A 115 -4.05 -9.48 9.40
N ILE A 116 -3.45 -10.43 8.68
CA ILE A 116 -3.66 -11.86 8.91
C ILE A 116 -3.25 -12.24 10.34
N LYS A 117 -2.07 -11.81 10.80
CA LYS A 117 -1.60 -12.07 12.17
C LYS A 117 -2.53 -11.44 13.22
N TRP A 118 -3.17 -10.32 12.89
CA TRP A 118 -4.13 -9.67 13.77
C TRP A 118 -5.48 -10.40 13.80
N LEU A 119 -5.95 -10.90 12.66
CA LEU A 119 -7.19 -11.67 12.54
C LEU A 119 -7.09 -13.06 13.17
N PHE A 120 -5.93 -13.68 13.06
CA PHE A 120 -5.63 -15.01 13.59
C PHE A 120 -4.43 -14.93 14.53
N PRO A 121 -4.57 -14.32 15.72
CA PRO A 121 -3.51 -14.33 16.71
C PRO A 121 -3.22 -15.79 17.08
N LYS A 122 -1.95 -16.20 17.02
CA LYS A 122 -1.53 -17.53 17.51
C LYS A 122 -1.97 -17.64 18.97
N SER A 123 -2.78 -18.65 19.29
CA SER A 123 -3.13 -19.03 20.66
C SER A 123 -1.88 -19.44 21.43
#